data_AF-A0A522M992-F1
#
_entry.id   AF-A0A522M992-F1
#
_cell.length_a   1.000
_cell.length_b   1.000
_cell.length_c   1.000
_cell.angle_alpha   90.00
_cell.angle_beta   90.00
_cell.angle_gamma   90.00
#
_symmetry.space_group_name_H-M   'P 1'
#
loop_
_entity.id
_entity.type
_entity.pdbx_description
1 polymer ?
#
loop_
_entity_poly.entity_id
_entity_poly.type
_entity_poly.pdbx_seq_one_letter_code
_entity_poly.pdbx_strand_id
1 'polypeptide(L)'
;MMTNTYYLRDGTPTDANTWRELQGDASYAQVEKTTLPNGRWISTIWLGVRHESASEPGALELFESVVFDVDTQQPLASARHATESEAREGHRRLVKEWA
;
A
#
# COMPACT_ATOMS: atom_id res chain seq x y z
N MET A 1 8.48 -12.87 -21.39
CA MET A 1 8.53 -13.04 -19.92
C MET A 1 8.42 -11.65 -19.31
N MET A 2 7.37 -11.36 -18.55
CA MET A 2 7.32 -10.10 -17.79
C MET A 2 8.23 -10.27 -16.58
N THR A 3 9.35 -9.55 -16.56
CA THR A 3 10.23 -9.48 -15.39
C THR A 3 9.50 -8.69 -14.32
N ASN A 4 9.06 -9.35 -13.24
CA ASN A 4 8.57 -8.65 -12.05
C ASN A 4 9.70 -7.73 -11.56
N THR A 5 9.48 -6.42 -11.71
CA THR A 5 10.46 -5.41 -11.29
C THR A 5 10.06 -4.93 -9.91
N TYR A 6 11.03 -4.93 -8.99
CA TYR A 6 10.84 -4.55 -7.59
C TYR A 6 11.47 -3.19 -7.31
N TYR A 7 10.91 -2.45 -6.36
CA TYR A 7 11.33 -1.10 -6.02
C TYR A 7 11.25 -0.85 -4.52
N LEU A 8 12.24 -0.13 -3.98
CA LEU A 8 12.23 0.39 -2.61
C LEU A 8 11.18 1.50 -2.45
N ARG A 9 10.96 1.98 -1.22
CA ARG A 9 9.92 2.99 -0.90
C ARG A 9 10.13 4.33 -1.61
N ASP A 10 11.37 4.65 -1.97
CA ASP A 10 11.75 5.87 -2.69
C ASP A 10 11.64 5.72 -4.22
N GLY A 11 11.25 4.55 -4.72
CA GLY A 11 11.20 4.24 -6.15
C GLY A 11 12.53 3.74 -6.72
N THR A 12 13.56 3.54 -5.92
CA THR A 12 14.83 2.94 -6.37
C THR A 12 14.60 1.46 -6.73
N PRO A 13 14.96 1.01 -7.94
CA PRO A 13 14.86 -0.41 -8.31
C PRO A 13 15.68 -1.31 -7.39
N THR A 14 15.17 -2.49 -7.07
CA THR A 14 15.83 -3.49 -6.22
C THR A 14 15.68 -4.91 -6.77
N ASP A 15 16.46 -5.84 -6.23
CA ASP A 15 16.32 -7.26 -6.54
C ASP A 15 15.22 -7.94 -5.69
N ALA A 16 14.83 -9.14 -6.12
CA ALA A 16 13.75 -9.92 -5.50
C ALA A 16 14.06 -10.39 -4.06
N ASN A 17 15.34 -10.59 -3.71
CA ASN A 17 15.72 -11.04 -2.38
C ASN A 17 15.61 -9.89 -1.38
N THR A 18 16.13 -8.72 -1.73
CA THR A 18 15.98 -7.50 -0.95
C THR A 18 14.50 -7.14 -0.78
N TRP A 19 13.70 -7.21 -1.84
CA TRP A 19 12.25 -7.00 -1.74
C TRP A 19 11.59 -7.98 -0.76
N ARG A 20 11.92 -9.28 -0.84
CA ARG A 20 11.35 -10.30 0.03
C ARG A 20 11.72 -10.10 1.51
N GLU A 21 12.98 -9.75 1.78
CA GLU A 21 13.45 -9.45 3.13
C GLU A 21 12.67 -8.27 3.72
N LEU A 22 12.58 -7.18 2.98
CA LEU A 22 11.88 -5.97 3.39
C LEU A 22 10.36 -6.15 3.52
N GLN A 23 9.75 -7.02 2.70
CA GLN A 23 8.34 -7.40 2.86
C GLN A 23 8.08 -8.20 4.13
N GLY A 24 9.07 -8.97 4.59
CA GLY A 24 8.99 -9.72 5.85
C GLY A 24 9.17 -8.84 7.10
N ASP A 25 9.79 -7.67 6.94
CA ASP A 25 9.95 -6.70 8.01
C ASP A 25 8.71 -5.79 8.09
N ALA A 26 7.84 -6.05 9.07
CA ALA A 26 6.65 -5.24 9.29
C ALA A 26 6.94 -3.75 9.54
N SER A 27 8.10 -3.42 10.13
CA SER A 27 8.49 -2.02 10.37
C SER A 27 8.83 -1.29 9.07
N TYR A 28 9.29 -2.02 8.05
CA TYR A 28 9.55 -1.50 6.71
C TYR A 28 8.37 -1.68 5.75
N ALA A 29 7.53 -2.70 5.89
CA ALA A 29 6.38 -2.87 5.01
C ALA A 29 5.20 -1.96 5.41
N GLN A 30 4.98 -1.75 6.70
CA GLN A 30 3.87 -0.93 7.19
C GLN A 30 4.24 0.56 7.18
N VAL A 31 3.45 1.36 6.47
CA VAL A 31 3.60 2.82 6.42
C VAL A 31 2.78 3.48 7.52
N GLU A 32 1.53 3.04 7.67
CA GLU A 32 0.58 3.62 8.61
C GLU A 32 -0.57 2.64 8.91
N LYS A 33 -1.12 2.70 10.12
CA LYS A 33 -2.31 1.93 10.49
C LYS A 33 -3.15 2.73 11.48
N THR A 34 -4.45 2.82 11.22
CA THR A 34 -5.40 3.54 12.06
C THR A 34 -6.63 2.69 12.32
N THR A 35 -7.02 2.52 13.59
CA THR A 35 -8.31 1.95 13.97
C THR A 35 -9.30 3.08 14.20
N LEU A 36 -10.46 3.00 13.56
CA LEU A 36 -11.52 4.00 13.60
C LEU A 36 -12.49 3.73 14.77
N PRO A 37 -13.28 4.74 15.22
CA PRO A 37 -14.21 4.58 16.35
C PRO A 37 -15.27 3.48 16.14
N ASN A 38 -15.65 3.22 14.89
CA ASN A 38 -16.59 2.17 14.51
C ASN A 38 -15.97 0.75 14.43
N GLY A 39 -14.70 0.60 14.83
CA GLY A 39 -13.97 -0.68 14.84
C GLY A 39 -13.32 -1.06 13.52
N ARG A 40 -13.67 -0.41 12.40
CA ARG A 40 -12.95 -0.58 11.13
C ARG A 40 -11.51 -0.11 11.28
N TRP A 41 -10.64 -0.58 10.41
CA TRP A 41 -9.25 -0.14 10.42
C TRP A 41 -8.72 0.05 9.01
N ILE A 42 -7.78 0.98 8.90
CA ILE A 42 -7.13 1.35 7.66
C ILE A 42 -5.67 0.94 7.78
N SER A 43 -5.16 0.24 6.78
CA SER A 43 -3.75 -0.14 6.67
C SER A 43 -3.16 0.46 5.41
N THR A 44 -2.04 1.15 5.54
CA THR A 44 -1.23 1.58 4.40
C THR A 44 0.09 0.84 4.41
N ILE A 45 0.39 0.16 3.31
CA ILE A 45 1.55 -0.70 3.15
C ILE A 45 2.34 -0.36 1.90
N TRP A 46 3.64 -0.67 1.93
CA TRP A 46 4.49 -0.74 0.75
C TRP A 46 4.29 -2.11 0.08
N LEU A 47 4.04 -2.11 -1.23
CA LEU A 47 3.94 -3.29 -2.07
C LEU A 47 5.28 -3.62 -2.73
N GLY A 48 6.05 -2.59 -3.10
CA GLY A 48 7.38 -2.73 -3.71
C GLY A 48 7.41 -3.40 -5.07
N VAL A 49 6.26 -3.54 -5.73
CA VAL A 49 6.14 -4.10 -7.08
C VAL A 49 5.49 -3.07 -7.99
N ARG A 50 5.90 -3.05 -9.27
CA ARG A 50 5.14 -2.33 -10.28
C ARG A 50 3.80 -3.02 -10.48
N HIS A 51 2.73 -2.42 -9.96
CA HIS A 51 1.38 -2.80 -10.33
C HIS A 51 0.92 -1.95 -11.51
N GLU A 52 0.57 -2.58 -12.62
CA GLU A 52 -0.04 -1.86 -13.75
C GLU A 52 -1.53 -1.72 -13.47
N SER A 53 -1.98 -0.49 -13.20
CA SER A 53 -3.41 -0.22 -13.18
C SER A 53 -3.97 -0.26 -14.60
N ALA A 54 -5.14 -0.86 -14.77
CA ALA A 54 -5.85 -0.87 -16.06
C ALA A 54 -6.21 0.56 -16.54
N SER A 55 -6.30 1.52 -15.63
CA SER A 55 -6.61 2.92 -15.95
C SER A 55 -5.39 3.73 -16.37
N GLU A 56 -4.18 3.32 -15.97
CA GLU A 56 -2.93 4.03 -16.29
C GLU A 56 -1.79 3.03 -16.52
N PRO A 57 -1.71 2.48 -17.74
CA PRO A 57 -0.66 1.53 -18.09
C PRO A 57 0.73 2.13 -17.86
N GLY A 58 1.53 1.47 -17.02
CA GLY A 58 2.90 1.86 -16.72
C GLY A 58 3.10 2.78 -15.52
N ALA A 59 2.02 3.19 -14.84
CA ALA A 59 2.11 3.86 -13.54
C ALA A 59 2.78 2.94 -12.51
N LEU A 60 3.68 3.52 -11.70
CA LEU A 60 4.41 2.79 -10.68
C LEU A 60 3.68 2.91 -9.35
N GLU A 61 2.70 2.05 -9.09
CA GLU A 61 1.96 2.02 -7.83
C GLU A 61 2.67 1.16 -6.78
N LEU A 62 3.47 1.79 -5.91
CA LEU A 62 4.31 1.10 -4.93
C LEU A 62 3.64 0.90 -3.57
N PHE A 63 2.51 1.57 -3.32
CA PHE A 63 1.85 1.58 -2.04
C PHE A 63 0.35 1.35 -2.20
N GLU A 64 -0.26 0.79 -1.17
CA GLU A 64 -1.70 0.59 -1.11
C GLU A 64 -2.23 0.91 0.29
N SER A 65 -3.32 1.67 0.32
CA SER A 65 -4.13 1.93 1.51
C SER A 65 -5.43 1.14 1.39
N VAL A 66 -5.80 0.38 2.41
CA VAL A 66 -7.00 -0.47 2.41
C VAL A 66 -7.81 -0.22 3.68
N VAL A 67 -9.11 -0.05 3.52
CA VAL A 67 -10.09 -0.05 4.61
C VAL A 67 -10.59 -1.47 4.81
N PHE A 68 -10.49 -1.98 6.03
CA PHE A 68 -10.96 -3.30 6.40
C PHE A 68 -12.19 -3.23 7.29
N ASP A 69 -13.15 -4.10 7.00
CA ASP A 69 -14.31 -4.33 7.85
C ASP A 69 -13.91 -4.99 9.18
N VAL A 70 -14.58 -4.61 10.26
CA VAL A 70 -14.26 -5.12 11.60
C VAL A 70 -14.70 -6.56 11.80
N ASP A 71 -15.87 -6.93 11.24
CA ASP A 71 -16.50 -8.23 11.49
C ASP A 71 -15.96 -9.29 10.55
N THR A 72 -15.79 -8.95 9.28
CA THR A 72 -15.41 -9.88 8.21
C THR A 72 -13.94 -9.85 7.84
N GLN A 73 -13.22 -8.81 8.27
CA GLN A 73 -11.83 -8.51 7.87
C GLN A 73 -11.65 -8.38 6.34
N GLN A 74 -12.73 -8.22 5.58
CA GLN A 74 -12.67 -8.05 4.14
C GLN A 74 -12.34 -6.60 3.77
N PRO A 75 -11.63 -6.37 2.66
CA PRO A 75 -11.40 -5.02 2.15
C PRO A 75 -12.72 -4.40 1.68
N LEU A 76 -13.02 -3.20 2.17
CA LEU A 76 -14.20 -2.41 1.78
C LEU A 76 -13.86 -1.39 0.69
N ALA A 77 -12.66 -0.82 0.75
CA ALA A 77 -12.14 0.12 -0.22
C ALA A 77 -10.61 0.04 -0.24
N SER A 78 -10.01 0.32 -1.39
CA SER A 78 -8.57 0.48 -1.50
C SER A 78 -8.19 1.65 -2.41
N ALA A 79 -7.01 2.21 -2.17
CA ALA A 79 -6.40 3.23 -3.00
C ALA A 79 -4.91 2.92 -3.15
N ARG A 80 -4.39 3.07 -4.36
CA ARG A 80 -2.97 2.85 -4.67
C ARG A 80 -2.27 4.16 -4.95
N HIS A 81 -0.97 4.18 -4.66
CA HIS A 81 -0.17 5.40 -4.66
C HIS A 81 1.23 5.14 -5.18
N ALA A 82 1.80 6.13 -5.87
CA ALA A 82 3.14 5.99 -6.44
C ALA A 82 4.24 6.27 -5.42
N THR A 83 3.97 7.18 -4.48
CA THR A 83 4.94 7.60 -3.45
C THR A 83 4.42 7.40 -2.04
N GLU A 84 5.34 7.30 -1.06
CA GLU A 84 4.96 7.20 0.36
C GLU A 84 4.18 8.43 0.82
N SER A 85 4.54 9.62 0.33
CA SER A 85 3.84 10.87 0.66
C SER A 85 2.39 10.85 0.19
N GLU A 86 2.15 10.41 -1.04
CA GLU A 86 0.79 10.22 -1.56
C GLU A 86 0.02 9.16 -0.77
N ALA A 87 0.70 8.08 -0.36
CA ALA A 87 0.09 7.02 0.44
C ALA A 87 -0.37 7.52 1.81
N ARG A 88 0.43 8.37 2.47
CA ARG A 88 0.04 9.02 3.74
C ARG A 88 -1.11 10.01 3.57
N GLU A 89 -1.13 10.77 2.48
CA GLU A 89 -2.27 11.63 2.15
C GLU A 89 -3.52 10.81 1.81
N GLY A 90 -3.36 9.70 1.09
CA GLY A 90 -4.44 8.74 0.81
C GLY A 90 -5.01 8.13 2.09
N HIS A 91 -4.14 7.73 3.03
CA HIS A 91 -4.53 7.25 4.35
C HIS A 91 -5.37 8.28 5.10
N ARG A 92 -4.89 9.54 5.18
CA ARG A 92 -5.62 10.63 5.85
C ARG A 92 -6.99 10.90 5.21
N ARG A 93 -7.09 10.80 3.88
CA ARG A 93 -8.38 10.90 3.17
C ARG A 93 -9.34 9.77 3.56
N LEU A 94 -8.86 8.53 3.56
CA LEU A 94 -9.68 7.38 3.98
C LEU A 94 -10.11 7.48 5.45
N VAL A 95 -9.24 7.93 6.35
CA VAL A 95 -9.60 8.17 7.76
C VAL A 95 -10.74 9.19 7.85
N LYS A 96 -10.67 10.29 7.09
CA LYS A 96 -11.73 11.31 7.08
C LYS A 96 -13.05 10.81 6.49
N GLU A 97 -12.98 9.95 5.48
CA GLU A 97 -14.16 9.43 4.77
C GLU A 97 -14.87 8.31 5.55
N TRP A 98 -14.12 7.50 6.32
CA TRP A 98 -14.63 6.28 6.96
C TRP A 98 -14.77 6.35 8.49
N ALA A 99 -14.27 7.42 9.13
CA ALA A 99 -14.46 7.67 10.57
C ALA A 99 -15.93 7.94 10.91
#